data_AF-A0A8S4G9G7-F1
#
_entry.id   AF-A0A8S4G9G7-F1
#
_cell.length_a   1.000
_cell.length_b   1.000
_cell.length_c   1.000
_cell.angle_alpha   90.00
_cell.angle_beta   90.00
_cell.angle_gamma   90.00
#
_symmetry.space_group_name_H-M   'P 1'
#
loop_
_entity.id
_entity.type
_entity.pdbx_description
1 polymer ?
#
loop_
_entity_poly.entity_id
_entity_poly.type
_entity_poly.pdbx_seq_one_letter_code
_entity_poly.pdbx_strand_id
1 'polypeptide(L)'
;MLKDYGSWSLANLKIELRKRNAKLTGRKAVFTEYLALSQATCSLSLGRMAHATTRHLITTKLILFDSEHLKQMAGEQRHVWRIVLRNFINSLRPRQIVGNKMGKDYIGNQYYEIPAKPQEGKRKPTRWYDPPKGQDFQDPIPAEWEAWLRYRRTVPPTEEEVARNVALMQMKQANAAQIETKRLAEGGSLPSRPDKGADSFPSYPDLQPGEKPK
;
A
#
# COMPACT_ATOMS: atom_id res chain seq x y z
N MET A 1 -33.61 -0.98 5.63
CA MET A 1 -33.88 -2.15 6.48
C MET A 1 -32.59 -2.97 6.62
N LEU A 2 -31.80 -2.72 7.65
CA LEU A 2 -30.70 -3.59 8.09
C LEU A 2 -31.00 -3.87 9.56
N LYS A 3 -31.73 -4.95 9.80
CA LYS A 3 -31.96 -5.49 11.14
C LYS A 3 -31.25 -6.83 11.21
N ASP A 4 -30.60 -7.04 12.35
CA ASP A 4 -30.26 -8.34 12.92
C ASP A 4 -28.95 -9.01 12.47
N TYR A 5 -27.82 -8.43 12.90
CA TYR A 5 -26.68 -9.25 13.33
C TYR A 5 -26.55 -9.14 14.84
N GLY A 6 -27.35 -9.97 15.53
CA GLY A 6 -27.32 -10.15 16.97
C GLY A 6 -25.96 -10.72 17.41
N SER A 7 -25.54 -10.25 18.59
CA SER A 7 -24.38 -10.69 19.36
C SER A 7 -24.15 -12.21 19.30
N TRP A 8 -23.12 -12.65 18.58
CA TRP A 8 -22.68 -14.04 18.60
C TRP A 8 -21.84 -14.27 19.86
N SER A 9 -22.43 -14.96 20.84
CA SER A 9 -21.69 -15.47 22.01
C SER A 9 -20.53 -16.38 21.56
N LEU A 10 -19.38 -16.24 22.23
CA LEU A 10 -18.18 -17.07 22.03
C LEU A 10 -18.47 -18.59 22.07
N ALA A 11 -19.55 -19.00 22.75
CA ALA A 11 -20.00 -20.38 22.77
C ALA A 11 -20.47 -20.88 21.39
N ASN A 12 -21.19 -20.05 20.62
CA ASN A 12 -21.72 -20.42 19.31
C ASN A 12 -20.60 -20.53 18.26
N LEU A 13 -19.58 -19.66 18.33
CA LEU A 13 -18.39 -19.76 17.49
C LEU A 13 -17.60 -21.05 17.75
N LYS A 14 -17.50 -21.48 19.02
CA LYS A 14 -16.77 -22.70 19.41
C LYS A 14 -17.49 -23.98 18.93
N ILE A 15 -18.82 -23.98 18.97
CA ILE A 15 -19.66 -25.07 18.43
C ILE A 15 -19.49 -25.16 16.90
N GLU A 16 -19.50 -24.02 16.21
CA GLU A 16 -19.41 -24.00 14.75
C GLU A 16 -18.02 -24.41 14.24
N LEU A 17 -16.95 -24.05 14.97
CA LEU A 17 -15.59 -24.53 14.69
C LEU A 17 -15.44 -26.04 14.90
N ARG A 18 -16.08 -26.62 15.92
CA ARG A 18 -16.10 -28.07 16.14
C ARG A 18 -16.80 -28.82 15.00
N LYS A 19 -17.95 -28.31 14.51
CA LYS A 19 -18.67 -28.90 13.37
C LYS A 19 -17.83 -28.88 12.08
N ARG A 20 -17.10 -27.79 11.81
CA ARG A 20 -16.21 -27.70 10.64
C ARG A 20 -15.04 -28.68 10.72
N ASN A 21 -14.44 -28.86 11.90
CA ASN A 21 -13.35 -29.83 12.11
C ASN A 21 -13.81 -31.29 12.01
N ALA A 22 -15.02 -31.63 12.46
CA ALA A 22 -15.61 -32.97 12.28
C ALA A 22 -15.85 -33.32 10.79
N LYS A 23 -16.24 -32.34 9.97
CA LYS A 23 -16.43 -32.53 8.52
C LYS A 23 -15.12 -32.73 7.76
N LEU A 24 -14.02 -32.15 8.25
CA LEU A 24 -12.67 -32.33 7.69
C LEU A 24 -12.05 -33.68 8.05
N THR A 25 -12.35 -34.23 9.22
CA THR A 25 -11.87 -35.55 9.66
C THR A 25 -12.59 -36.69 8.92
N GLY A 26 -13.91 -36.59 8.71
CA GLY A 26 -14.66 -37.57 7.91
C GLY A 26 -14.21 -37.64 6.44
N ARG A 27 -13.81 -36.51 5.83
CA ARG A 27 -13.28 -36.49 4.45
C ARG A 27 -11.90 -37.14 4.30
N LYS A 28 -11.09 -37.20 5.36
CA LYS A 28 -9.80 -37.90 5.33
C LYS A 28 -9.96 -39.42 5.42
N ALA A 29 -10.97 -39.91 6.13
CA ALA A 29 -11.25 -41.35 6.26
C ALA A 29 -11.71 -42.01 4.94
N VAL A 30 -12.53 -41.31 4.14
CA VAL A 30 -13.01 -41.82 2.84
C VAL A 30 -11.89 -41.93 1.80
N PHE A 31 -10.83 -41.10 1.92
CA PHE A 31 -9.72 -41.12 0.97
C PHE A 31 -8.74 -42.27 1.23
N THR A 32 -8.63 -42.75 2.49
CA THR A 32 -7.77 -43.89 2.84
C THR A 32 -8.38 -45.24 2.47
N GLU A 33 -9.70 -45.37 2.47
CA GLU A 33 -10.39 -46.61 2.05
C GLU A 33 -10.30 -46.84 0.52
N TYR A 34 -10.32 -45.77 -0.28
CA TYR A 34 -10.16 -45.87 -1.75
C TYR A 34 -8.76 -46.33 -2.16
N LEU A 35 -7.73 -45.96 -1.39
CA LEU A 35 -6.35 -46.36 -1.63
C LEU A 35 -6.10 -47.84 -1.28
N ALA A 36 -6.82 -48.38 -0.29
CA ALA A 36 -6.75 -49.81 0.06
C ALA A 36 -7.48 -50.70 -0.96
N LEU A 37 -8.62 -50.26 -1.50
CA LEU A 37 -9.37 -51.01 -2.53
C LEU A 37 -8.69 -50.99 -3.91
N SER A 38 -7.85 -49.99 -4.20
CA SER A 38 -7.05 -49.94 -5.43
C SER A 38 -5.86 -50.90 -5.41
N GLN A 39 -5.36 -51.33 -4.25
CA GLN A 39 -4.23 -52.25 -4.16
C GLN A 39 -4.65 -53.72 -4.13
N ALA A 40 -5.92 -54.02 -3.84
CA ALA A 40 -6.45 -55.39 -3.75
C ALA A 40 -6.91 -56.01 -5.09
N THR A 41 -6.95 -55.25 -6.19
CA THR A 41 -7.29 -55.79 -7.52
C THR A 41 -6.06 -56.13 -8.38
N CYS A 42 -4.84 -56.00 -7.83
CA CYS A 42 -3.59 -56.22 -8.56
C CYS A 42 -2.96 -57.62 -8.36
N SER A 43 -3.62 -58.56 -7.66
CA SER A 43 -3.03 -59.88 -7.35
C SER A 43 -3.86 -61.12 -7.75
N LEU A 44 -4.84 -61.00 -8.65
CA LEU A 44 -5.53 -62.15 -9.22
C LEU A 44 -5.86 -61.95 -10.71
N SER A 45 -4.87 -62.22 -11.57
CA SER A 45 -5.05 -62.87 -12.90
C SER A 45 -3.73 -62.93 -13.68
N LEU A 46 -2.67 -63.43 -13.04
CA LEU A 46 -1.53 -64.00 -13.76
C LEU A 46 -1.92 -65.42 -14.18
N GLY A 47 -2.56 -65.54 -15.35
CA GLY A 47 -2.88 -66.85 -15.90
C GLY A 47 -3.82 -66.78 -17.09
N ARG A 48 -3.22 -66.85 -18.28
CA ARG A 48 -3.82 -67.00 -19.63
C ARG A 48 -4.30 -65.70 -20.26
N MET A 49 -3.66 -65.38 -21.39
CA MET A 49 -4.22 -64.83 -22.65
C MET A 49 -3.16 -63.95 -23.33
N ALA A 50 -2.04 -64.58 -23.71
CA ALA A 50 -1.22 -64.06 -24.79
C ALA A 50 -2.00 -64.18 -26.11
N HIS A 51 -1.91 -63.15 -26.96
CA HIS A 51 -2.40 -63.05 -28.35
C HIS A 51 -3.71 -62.30 -28.68
N ALA A 52 -4.41 -61.66 -27.74
CA ALA A 52 -5.59 -60.82 -28.07
C ALA A 52 -5.41 -59.31 -27.78
N THR A 53 -4.24 -58.89 -27.32
CA THR A 53 -4.00 -57.57 -26.69
C THR A 53 -2.96 -56.74 -27.44
N THR A 54 -3.09 -56.63 -28.76
CA THR A 54 -2.25 -55.69 -29.53
C THR A 54 -3.01 -54.86 -30.56
N ARG A 55 -4.23 -55.25 -30.95
CA ARG A 55 -5.07 -54.46 -31.89
C ARG A 55 -6.02 -53.47 -31.21
N HIS A 56 -6.41 -53.69 -29.95
CA HIS A 56 -7.30 -52.78 -29.21
C HIS A 56 -6.58 -51.61 -28.51
N LEU A 57 -5.26 -51.68 -28.32
CA LEU A 57 -4.48 -50.61 -27.66
C LEU A 57 -4.08 -49.47 -28.62
N ILE A 58 -4.09 -49.70 -29.93
CA ILE A 58 -3.76 -48.67 -30.95
C ILE A 58 -5.01 -47.85 -31.29
N THR A 59 -6.17 -48.49 -31.41
CA THR A 59 -7.45 -47.83 -31.73
C THR A 59 -7.99 -47.00 -30.57
N THR A 60 -7.80 -47.42 -29.31
CA THR A 60 -8.20 -46.62 -28.15
C THR A 60 -7.25 -45.44 -27.87
N LYS A 61 -5.96 -45.54 -28.19
CA LYS A 61 -5.04 -44.39 -28.09
C LYS A 61 -5.33 -43.29 -29.12
N LEU A 62 -5.73 -43.64 -30.35
CA LEU A 62 -6.08 -42.63 -31.37
C LEU A 62 -7.38 -41.87 -31.06
N ILE A 63 -8.40 -42.55 -30.52
CA ILE A 63 -9.69 -41.91 -30.22
C ILE A 63 -9.62 -41.04 -28.94
N LEU A 64 -8.74 -41.38 -28.00
CA LEU A 64 -8.52 -40.57 -26.78
C LEU A 64 -7.64 -39.34 -27.03
N PHE A 65 -6.70 -39.39 -27.99
CA PHE A 65 -5.84 -38.25 -28.33
C PHE A 65 -6.62 -37.10 -29.01
N ASP A 66 -7.69 -37.42 -29.75
CA ASP A 66 -8.54 -36.41 -30.41
C ASP A 66 -9.58 -35.76 -29.47
N SER A 67 -9.86 -36.38 -28.31
CA SER A 67 -10.85 -35.90 -27.34
C SER A 67 -10.29 -34.95 -26.26
N GLU A 68 -8.96 -34.97 -26.04
CA GLU A 68 -8.29 -34.02 -25.14
C GLU A 68 -7.98 -32.69 -25.84
N HIS A 69 -7.69 -32.70 -27.14
CA HIS A 69 -7.36 -31.49 -27.90
C HIS A 69 -8.59 -30.60 -28.16
N LEU A 70 -9.79 -31.19 -28.31
CA LEU A 70 -11.05 -30.45 -28.52
C LEU A 70 -11.67 -29.87 -27.24
N LYS A 71 -11.19 -30.25 -26.05
CA LYS A 71 -11.60 -29.61 -24.79
C LYS A 71 -10.84 -28.32 -24.46
N GLN A 72 -9.79 -28.00 -25.21
CA GLN A 72 -8.99 -26.79 -24.99
C GLN A 72 -9.52 -25.55 -25.72
N MET A 73 -10.23 -25.70 -26.85
CA MET A 73 -10.59 -24.54 -27.69
C MET A 73 -11.94 -23.88 -27.36
N ALA A 74 -12.81 -24.51 -26.56
CA ALA A 74 -14.11 -23.92 -26.17
C ALA A 74 -14.04 -22.96 -24.96
N GLY A 75 -12.85 -22.83 -24.34
CA GLY A 75 -12.63 -22.07 -23.11
C GLY A 75 -12.07 -20.65 -23.29
N GLU A 76 -11.47 -20.34 -24.44
CA GLU A 76 -10.72 -19.10 -24.67
C GLU A 76 -11.64 -17.86 -24.82
N GLN A 77 -12.71 -18.00 -25.58
CA GLN A 77 -13.69 -16.93 -25.83
C GLN A 77 -14.48 -16.54 -24.55
N ARG A 78 -14.85 -17.52 -23.72
CA ARG A 78 -15.55 -17.29 -22.44
C ARG A 78 -14.63 -16.69 -21.36
N HIS A 79 -13.31 -16.85 -21.52
CA HIS A 79 -12.31 -16.31 -20.63
C HIS A 79 -12.18 -14.79 -20.78
N VAL A 80 -12.21 -14.27 -22.01
CA VAL A 80 -12.13 -12.82 -22.29
C VAL A 80 -13.29 -12.07 -21.66
N TRP A 81 -14.53 -12.53 -21.85
CA TRP A 81 -15.71 -11.91 -21.20
C TRP A 81 -15.67 -11.96 -19.68
N ARG A 82 -15.12 -13.04 -19.10
CA ARG A 82 -14.89 -13.12 -17.66
C ARG A 82 -13.84 -12.12 -17.19
N ILE A 83 -12.79 -11.87 -17.97
CA ILE A 83 -11.78 -10.84 -17.69
C ILE A 83 -12.43 -9.44 -17.74
N VAL A 84 -13.18 -9.13 -18.79
CA VAL A 84 -13.86 -7.84 -18.95
C VAL A 84 -14.84 -7.60 -17.81
N LEU A 85 -15.69 -8.58 -17.48
CA LEU A 85 -16.64 -8.48 -16.38
C LEU A 85 -15.93 -8.36 -15.01
N ARG A 86 -14.84 -9.11 -14.81
CA ARG A 86 -14.03 -9.01 -13.59
C ARG A 86 -13.42 -7.60 -13.46
N ASN A 87 -12.89 -7.05 -14.53
CA ASN A 87 -12.34 -5.69 -14.55
C ASN A 87 -13.42 -4.63 -14.31
N PHE A 88 -14.62 -4.80 -14.87
CA PHE A 88 -15.76 -3.93 -14.64
C PHE A 88 -16.29 -3.98 -13.20
N ILE A 89 -16.43 -5.18 -12.62
CA ILE A 89 -16.82 -5.30 -11.20
C ILE A 89 -15.72 -4.74 -10.29
N ASN A 90 -14.46 -4.92 -10.66
CA ASN A 90 -13.33 -4.34 -9.91
C ASN A 90 -13.30 -2.81 -10.00
N SER A 91 -13.69 -2.20 -11.13
CA SER A 91 -13.71 -0.73 -11.29
C SER A 91 -14.82 -0.07 -10.47
N LEU A 92 -15.90 -0.80 -10.17
CA LEU A 92 -16.98 -0.34 -9.28
C LEU A 92 -16.66 -0.49 -7.79
N ARG A 93 -15.53 -1.12 -7.41
CA ARG A 93 -15.14 -1.19 -6.00
C ARG A 93 -14.71 0.20 -5.52
N PRO A 94 -15.26 0.69 -4.39
CA PRO A 94 -14.87 1.99 -3.86
C PRO A 94 -13.38 1.97 -3.51
N ARG A 95 -12.67 3.03 -3.92
CA ARG A 95 -11.27 3.24 -3.53
C ARG A 95 -11.20 3.52 -2.03
N GLN A 96 -10.05 3.27 -1.42
CA GLN A 96 -9.78 3.74 -0.06
C GLN A 96 -9.75 5.28 -0.08
N ILE A 97 -10.82 5.90 0.42
CA ILE A 97 -10.93 7.36 0.56
C ILE A 97 -10.32 7.80 1.90
N VAL A 98 -10.43 6.96 2.92
CA VAL A 98 -9.93 7.25 4.27
C VAL A 98 -8.45 6.88 4.38
N GLY A 99 -7.61 7.88 4.65
CA GLY A 99 -6.20 7.69 4.95
C GLY A 99 -5.96 7.21 6.37
N ASN A 100 -4.79 6.61 6.60
CA ASN A 100 -4.33 6.27 7.94
C ASN A 100 -3.95 7.55 8.69
N LYS A 101 -4.41 7.71 9.94
CA LYS A 101 -4.05 8.85 10.78
C LYS A 101 -2.62 8.70 11.27
N MET A 102 -1.74 9.63 10.87
CA MET A 102 -0.31 9.58 11.17
C MET A 102 0.07 10.37 12.42
N GLY A 103 -0.64 11.47 12.70
CA GLY A 103 -0.37 12.30 13.87
C GLY A 103 -1.13 13.62 13.87
N LYS A 104 -0.80 14.46 14.87
CA LYS A 104 -1.34 15.79 15.07
C LYS A 104 -0.18 16.75 15.39
N ASP A 105 -0.25 17.99 14.92
CA ASP A 105 0.70 19.03 15.31
C ASP A 105 0.27 19.79 16.58
N TYR A 106 1.09 20.76 17.00
CA TYR A 106 0.79 21.64 18.13
C TYR A 106 -0.33 22.65 17.85
N ILE A 107 -0.70 22.86 16.58
CA ILE A 107 -1.73 23.82 16.15
C ILE A 107 -3.12 23.19 16.22
N GLY A 108 -3.24 21.91 15.88
CA GLY A 108 -4.54 21.26 15.77
C GLY A 108 -4.73 20.38 14.53
N ASN A 109 -3.86 20.50 13.54
CA ASN A 109 -3.97 19.86 12.23
C ASN A 109 -3.78 18.34 12.35
N GLN A 110 -4.60 17.59 11.62
CA GLN A 110 -4.55 16.13 11.60
C GLN A 110 -3.99 15.64 10.27
N TYR A 111 -2.97 14.79 10.33
CA TYR A 111 -2.24 14.33 9.15
C TYR A 111 -2.59 12.90 8.76
N TYR A 112 -2.74 12.67 7.46
CA TYR A 112 -3.18 11.40 6.90
C TYR A 112 -2.28 10.91 5.77
N GLU A 113 -2.16 9.58 5.64
CA GLU A 113 -1.44 8.93 4.55
C GLU A 113 -2.23 7.73 4.00
N ILE A 114 -2.36 7.66 2.67
CA ILE A 114 -2.74 6.42 1.98
C ILE A 114 -1.46 5.75 1.47
N PRO A 115 -1.19 4.49 1.84
CA PRO A 115 0.00 3.78 1.38
C PRO A 115 -0.01 3.61 -0.14
N ALA A 116 1.19 3.59 -0.73
CA ALA A 116 1.35 3.31 -2.14
C ALA A 116 0.83 1.89 -2.47
N LYS A 117 0.15 1.76 -3.61
CA LYS A 117 -0.28 0.48 -4.16
C LYS A 117 0.34 0.31 -5.55
N PRO A 118 1.56 -0.26 -5.64
CA PRO A 118 2.24 -0.44 -6.92
C PRO A 118 1.44 -1.26 -7.92
N GLN A 119 0.65 -2.23 -7.45
CA GLN A 119 -0.22 -3.06 -8.29
C GLN A 119 -1.32 -2.26 -9.00
N GLU A 120 -1.76 -1.14 -8.40
CA GLU A 120 -2.78 -0.24 -8.98
C GLU A 120 -2.12 0.93 -9.76
N GLY A 121 -0.80 0.88 -10.01
CA GLY A 121 -0.06 1.97 -10.68
C GLY A 121 0.25 3.17 -9.78
N LYS A 122 -0.13 3.13 -8.49
CA LYS A 122 0.14 4.19 -7.52
C LYS A 122 1.48 3.95 -6.84
N ARG A 123 2.54 4.53 -7.39
CA ARG A 123 3.93 4.33 -6.93
C ARG A 123 4.29 5.12 -5.67
N LYS A 124 3.61 6.24 -5.41
CA LYS A 124 3.86 7.10 -4.24
C LYS A 124 2.66 7.07 -3.29
N PRO A 125 2.89 7.17 -1.96
CA PRO A 125 1.80 7.37 -1.02
C PRO A 125 1.15 8.74 -1.28
N THR A 126 -0.10 8.90 -0.90
CA THR A 126 -0.80 10.19 -0.96
C THR A 126 -0.92 10.74 0.45
N ARG A 127 -0.45 11.97 0.67
CA ARG A 127 -0.41 12.63 1.97
C ARG A 127 -1.23 13.92 1.94
N TRP A 128 -2.01 14.16 2.98
CA TRP A 128 -2.76 15.40 3.15
C TRP A 128 -2.99 15.65 4.65
N TYR A 129 -3.56 16.81 4.95
CA TYR A 129 -3.96 17.17 6.30
C TYR A 129 -5.33 17.82 6.31
N ASP A 130 -6.03 17.69 7.44
CA ASP A 130 -7.28 18.37 7.69
C ASP A 130 -7.05 19.40 8.81
N PRO A 131 -7.39 20.69 8.59
CA PRO A 131 -7.33 21.71 9.63
C PRO A 131 -8.40 21.47 10.71
N PRO A 132 -8.22 22.02 11.91
CA PRO A 132 -9.26 22.02 12.93
C PRO A 132 -10.53 22.74 12.41
N LYS A 133 -11.70 22.34 12.93
CA LYS A 133 -12.99 22.89 12.47
C LYS A 133 -13.01 24.42 12.61
N GLY A 134 -13.26 25.11 11.49
CA GLY A 134 -13.35 26.57 11.45
C GLY A 134 -12.05 27.31 11.12
N GLN A 135 -10.95 26.58 10.88
CA GLN A 135 -9.68 27.15 10.45
C GLN A 135 -9.50 26.95 8.93
N ASP A 136 -9.01 27.98 8.24
CA ASP A 136 -8.73 27.93 6.81
C ASP A 136 -7.34 27.34 6.51
N PHE A 137 -7.14 26.86 5.28
CA PHE A 137 -5.86 26.30 4.79
C PHE A 137 -4.75 27.35 4.57
N GLN A 138 -4.97 28.60 4.98
CA GLN A 138 -4.03 29.71 4.76
C GLN A 138 -2.99 29.85 5.87
N ASP A 139 -3.22 29.21 7.01
CA ASP A 139 -2.27 29.29 8.12
C ASP A 139 -0.97 28.53 7.81
N PRO A 140 0.19 29.07 8.25
CA PRO A 140 1.46 28.45 8.00
C PRO A 140 1.56 27.11 8.73
N ILE A 141 1.90 26.07 7.97
CA ILE A 141 2.10 24.71 8.47
C ILE A 141 3.47 24.64 9.18
N PRO A 142 3.62 23.88 10.29
CA PRO A 142 4.92 23.63 10.89
C PRO A 142 5.90 22.99 9.89
N ALA A 143 7.16 23.40 9.94
CA ALA A 143 8.17 23.03 8.94
C ALA A 143 8.43 21.51 8.87
N GLU A 144 8.31 20.81 10.00
CA GLU A 144 8.50 19.34 10.07
C GLU A 144 7.43 18.61 9.27
N TRP A 145 6.19 19.05 9.42
CA TRP A 145 5.02 18.49 8.75
C TRP A 145 4.96 18.89 7.28
N GLU A 146 5.36 20.12 6.94
CA GLU A 146 5.49 20.56 5.56
C GLU A 146 6.52 19.70 4.79
N ALA A 147 7.67 19.43 5.40
CA ALA A 147 8.70 18.57 4.80
C ALA A 147 8.19 17.14 4.57
N TRP A 148 7.39 16.61 5.48
CA TRP A 148 6.77 15.29 5.33
C TRP A 148 5.68 15.27 4.24
N LEU A 149 4.80 16.26 4.19
CA LEU A 149 3.78 16.41 3.14
C LEU A 149 4.40 16.50 1.74
N ARG A 150 5.55 17.19 1.63
CA ARG A 150 6.30 17.37 0.37
C ARG A 150 7.23 16.20 0.02
N TYR A 151 7.13 15.07 0.73
CA TYR A 151 7.97 13.89 0.53
C TYR A 151 9.47 14.13 0.71
N ARG A 152 9.87 15.21 1.39
CA ARG A 152 11.28 15.40 1.79
C ARG A 152 11.65 14.47 2.94
N ARG A 153 10.67 14.16 3.81
CA ARG A 153 10.79 13.14 4.87
C ARG A 153 9.95 11.92 4.51
N THR A 154 10.49 10.73 4.75
CA THR A 154 9.78 9.46 4.59
C THR A 154 8.89 9.19 5.80
N VAL A 155 9.44 9.35 7.01
CA VAL A 155 8.79 9.12 8.30
C VAL A 155 8.14 10.43 8.80
N PRO A 156 6.92 10.39 9.37
CA PRO A 156 6.32 11.56 9.99
C PRO A 156 7.13 12.01 11.23
N PRO A 157 7.10 13.29 11.59
CA PRO A 157 7.76 13.77 12.79
C PRO A 157 7.15 13.14 14.06
N THR A 158 7.99 12.93 15.08
CA THR A 158 7.55 12.40 16.38
C THR A 158 7.07 13.54 17.29
N GLU A 159 6.18 13.24 18.25
CA GLU A 159 5.67 14.24 19.19
C GLU A 159 6.79 14.88 20.03
N GLU A 160 7.80 14.09 20.42
CA GLU A 160 8.98 14.57 21.15
C GLU A 160 9.87 15.49 20.30
N GLU A 161 10.02 15.21 19.01
CA GLU A 161 10.75 16.09 18.08
C GLU A 161 10.03 17.43 17.94
N VAL A 162 8.71 17.41 17.76
CA VAL A 162 7.88 18.62 17.66
C VAL A 162 8.00 19.46 18.95
N ALA A 163 7.91 18.84 20.13
CA ALA A 163 8.04 19.53 21.40
C ALA A 163 9.42 20.19 21.57
N ARG A 164 10.50 19.48 21.21
CA ARG A 164 11.86 20.02 21.25
C ARG A 164 12.03 21.22 20.31
N ASN A 165 11.48 21.13 19.10
CA ASN A 165 11.59 22.22 18.12
C ASN A 165 10.82 23.47 18.55
N VAL A 166 9.64 23.29 19.17
CA VAL A 166 8.87 24.40 19.76
C VAL A 166 9.67 25.09 20.87
N ALA A 167 10.27 24.33 21.78
CA ALA A 167 11.11 24.90 22.84
C ALA A 167 12.32 25.68 22.27
N LEU A 168 12.96 25.12 21.23
CA LEU A 168 14.09 25.74 20.55
C LEU A 168 13.68 27.04 19.83
N MET A 169 12.51 27.06 19.18
CA MET A 169 11.93 28.25 18.57
C MET A 169 11.70 29.35 19.61
N GLN A 170 11.08 29.02 20.74
CA GLN A 170 10.82 29.98 21.82
C GLN A 170 12.12 30.54 22.41
N MET A 171 13.11 29.68 22.65
CA MET A 171 14.44 30.09 23.12
C MET A 171 15.12 31.05 22.14
N LYS A 172 15.08 30.74 20.84
CA LYS A 172 15.64 31.61 19.79
C LYS A 172 14.92 32.94 19.72
N GLN A 173 13.60 32.95 19.86
CA GLN A 173 12.81 34.19 19.87
C GLN A 173 13.18 35.08 21.06
N ALA A 174 13.32 34.50 22.26
CA ALA A 174 13.77 35.23 23.44
C ALA A 174 15.20 35.78 23.29
N ASN A 175 16.13 34.95 22.80
CA ASN A 175 17.51 35.38 22.55
C ASN A 175 17.58 36.49 21.49
N ALA A 176 16.79 36.38 20.43
CA ALA A 176 16.71 37.40 19.37
C ALA A 176 16.18 38.73 19.93
N ALA A 177 15.13 38.69 20.76
CA ALA A 177 14.59 39.87 21.42
C ALA A 177 15.64 40.53 22.33
N GLN A 178 16.40 39.74 23.10
CA GLN A 178 17.49 40.28 23.94
C GLN A 178 18.61 40.93 23.12
N ILE A 179 18.98 40.35 21.98
CA ILE A 179 19.98 40.91 21.07
C ILE A 179 19.46 42.20 20.43
N GLU A 180 18.18 42.24 20.06
CA GLU A 180 17.54 43.45 19.55
C GLU A 180 17.52 44.56 20.60
N THR A 181 17.11 44.28 21.84
CA THR A 181 17.10 45.29 22.91
C THR A 181 18.49 45.85 23.18
N LYS A 182 19.53 45.00 23.14
CA LYS A 182 20.93 45.42 23.28
C LYS A 182 21.35 46.33 22.12
N ARG A 183 21.06 45.93 20.88
CA ARG A 183 21.34 46.75 19.68
C ARG A 183 20.65 48.12 19.72
N LEU A 184 19.37 48.15 20.12
CA LEU A 184 18.60 49.39 20.24
C LEU A 184 19.19 50.32 21.30
N ALA A 185 19.63 49.77 22.44
CA ALA A 185 20.29 50.55 23.50
C ALA A 185 21.65 51.12 23.06
N GLU A 186 22.38 50.40 22.21
CA GLU A 186 23.63 50.85 21.59
C GLU A 186 23.42 51.86 20.44
N GLY A 187 22.17 52.22 20.12
CA GLY A 187 21.84 53.16 19.05
C GLY A 187 22.01 52.60 17.63
N GLY A 188 22.14 51.28 17.49
CA GLY A 188 22.32 50.63 16.18
C GLY A 188 21.02 50.60 15.37
N SER A 189 21.09 51.00 14.10
CA SER A 189 20.00 50.80 13.13
C SER A 189 19.85 49.32 12.76
N LEU A 190 18.67 48.93 12.26
CA LEU A 190 18.49 47.61 11.67
C LEU A 190 19.50 47.43 10.52
N PRO A 191 20.14 46.25 10.40
CA PRO A 191 21.02 46.00 9.27
C PRO A 191 20.21 46.17 7.97
N SER A 192 20.63 47.11 7.13
CA SER A 192 20.07 47.23 5.78
C SER A 192 20.29 45.90 5.06
N ARG A 193 19.28 45.42 4.32
CA ARG A 193 19.51 44.27 3.43
C ARG A 193 20.60 44.69 2.46
N PRO A 194 21.73 43.97 2.36
CA PRO A 194 22.74 44.30 1.38
C PRO A 194 22.09 44.22 -0.01
N ASP A 195 22.33 45.23 -0.84
CA ASP A 195 21.81 45.28 -2.20
C ASP A 195 22.34 44.05 -2.97
N LYS A 196 21.45 43.11 -3.28
CA LYS A 196 21.78 41.92 -4.07
C LYS A 196 21.83 42.29 -5.55
N GLY A 197 22.82 43.10 -5.94
CA GLY A 197 23.14 43.42 -7.32
C GLY A 197 24.19 42.47 -7.90
N ALA A 198 24.52 42.64 -9.18
CA ALA A 198 25.66 41.96 -9.81
C ALA A 198 26.98 42.22 -9.05
N ASP A 199 27.06 43.37 -8.38
CA ASP A 199 28.21 43.82 -7.59
C ASP A 199 28.28 43.21 -6.18
N SER A 200 27.28 42.40 -5.77
CA SER A 200 27.26 41.75 -4.44
C SER A 200 28.18 40.53 -4.34
N PHE A 201 28.64 40.01 -5.48
CA PHE A 201 29.58 38.90 -5.54
C PHE A 201 31.02 39.41 -5.37
N PRO A 202 31.90 38.72 -4.63
CA PRO A 202 33.31 39.10 -4.57
C PRO A 202 33.92 39.16 -5.98
N SER A 203 34.58 40.28 -6.31
CA SER A 203 35.29 40.42 -7.57
C SER A 203 36.64 39.72 -7.48
N TYR A 204 36.85 38.74 -8.35
CA TYR A 204 38.08 37.97 -8.43
C TYR A 204 38.89 38.47 -9.63
N PRO A 205 40.13 38.97 -9.42
CA PRO A 205 40.94 39.55 -10.50
C PRO A 205 41.33 38.55 -11.60
N ASP A 206 41.28 37.26 -11.30
CA ASP A 206 41.58 36.12 -12.16
C ASP A 206 40.40 35.69 -13.05
N LEU A 207 39.17 36.11 -12.73
CA LEU A 207 37.96 35.76 -13.50
C LEU A 207 37.47 36.99 -14.27
N GLN A 208 37.77 37.06 -15.56
CA GLN A 208 37.17 38.08 -16.42
C GLN A 208 35.68 37.78 -16.63
N PRO A 209 34.77 38.73 -16.33
CA PRO A 209 33.37 38.55 -16.64
C PRO A 209 33.22 38.47 -18.16
N GLY A 210 32.58 37.40 -18.64
CA GLY A 210 32.35 37.21 -20.08
C GLY A 210 31.60 38.40 -20.68
N GLU A 211 32.00 38.83 -21.88
CA GLU A 211 31.31 39.90 -22.60
C GLU A 211 29.85 39.55 -22.81
N LYS A 212 28.96 40.51 -22.49
CA LYS A 212 27.53 40.34 -22.68
C LYS A 212 27.24 40.25 -24.17
N PRO A 213 26.48 39.23 -24.65
CA PRO A 213 26.08 39.18 -26.04
C PRO A 213 25.24 40.41 -26.39
N LYS A 214 25.50 40.99 -27.58
CA LYS A 214 24.83 42.19 -28.12
C LYS A 214 23.37 41.94 -28.44
#